data_AF-V6S2X4-F1
#
_entry.id   AF-V6S2X4-F1
#
_cell.length_a   1.000
_cell.length_b   1.000
_cell.length_c   1.000
_cell.angle_alpha   90.00
_cell.angle_beta   90.00
_cell.angle_gamma   90.00
#
_symmetry.space_group_name_H-M   'P 1'
#
loop_
_entity.id
_entity.type
_entity.pdbx_description
1 polymer ?
#
loop_
_entity_poly.entity_id
_entity_poly.type
_entity_poly.pdbx_seq_one_letter_code
_entity_poly.pdbx_strand_id
1 'polypeptide(L)'
;MKIKTNLIVIMAVLGFQLGFSQEPIKPVEKKVDIGEKSTPTVDPAKEKELAEKEKAEMEKELKKAEKEKEKLDDAKKDVEKAKARLKDSKEELEDEQRKFDRKMEKGKLDTDEELKARKKLVKLAEKQQKYQRQLEKEQKALDKLMK
;
A
#
# COMPACT_ATOMS: atom_id res chain seq x y z
N MET A 1 -9.28 12.23 -20.35
CA MET A 1 -9.04 12.58 -18.94
C MET A 1 -10.38 12.55 -18.21
N LYS A 2 -10.62 11.54 -17.35
CA LYS A 2 -11.83 11.46 -16.52
C LYS A 2 -11.54 12.15 -15.20
N ILE A 3 -11.56 13.48 -15.20
CA ILE A 3 -11.53 14.27 -13.96
C ILE A 3 -12.87 14.01 -13.28
N LYS A 4 -12.76 13.39 -12.12
CA LYS A 4 -13.82 12.69 -11.39
C LYS A 4 -14.87 13.69 -10.94
N THR A 5 -16.11 13.41 -11.31
CA THR A 5 -17.36 14.11 -10.96
C THR A 5 -17.45 14.53 -9.49
N ASN A 6 -16.75 13.81 -8.59
CA ASN A 6 -16.70 14.08 -7.16
C ASN A 6 -16.04 15.44 -6.80
N LEU A 7 -15.08 15.94 -7.58
CA LEU A 7 -14.43 17.22 -7.28
C LEU A 7 -15.36 18.42 -7.55
N ILE A 8 -16.23 18.30 -8.56
CA ILE A 8 -17.21 19.32 -8.92
C ILE A 8 -18.31 19.39 -7.85
N VAL A 9 -18.73 18.25 -7.30
CA VAL A 9 -19.71 18.19 -6.21
C VAL A 9 -19.15 18.79 -4.92
N ILE A 10 -17.88 18.53 -4.59
CA ILE A 10 -17.21 19.11 -3.41
C ILE A 10 -17.07 20.64 -3.56
N MET A 11 -16.73 21.15 -4.75
CA MET A 11 -16.70 22.58 -5.05
C MET A 11 -18.09 23.24 -4.96
N ALA A 12 -19.16 22.55 -5.37
CA ALA A 12 -20.53 23.07 -5.29
C ALA A 12 -21.04 23.14 -3.84
N VAL A 13 -20.70 22.16 -2.99
CA VAL A 13 -21.10 22.16 -1.57
C VAL A 13 -20.31 23.20 -0.77
N LEU A 14 -19.02 23.38 -1.05
CA LEU A 14 -18.20 24.43 -0.43
C LEU A 14 -18.56 25.84 -0.94
N GLY A 15 -18.90 25.99 -2.23
CA GLY A 15 -19.35 27.25 -2.80
C GLY A 15 -20.73 27.70 -2.32
N PHE A 16 -21.58 26.76 -1.89
CA PHE A 16 -22.89 27.06 -1.31
C PHE A 16 -22.79 27.53 0.16
N GLN A 17 -21.81 27.05 0.93
CA GLN A 17 -21.57 27.53 2.30
C GLN A 17 -20.74 28.83 2.37
N LEU A 18 -19.97 29.14 1.31
CA LEU A 18 -19.17 30.37 1.22
C LEU A 18 -19.72 31.40 0.23
N GLY A 19 -21.00 31.28 -0.14
CA GLY A 19 -21.73 32.16 -1.06
C GLY A 19 -21.93 33.58 -0.54
N PHE A 20 -20.83 34.34 -0.50
CA PHE A 20 -20.81 35.77 -0.74
C PHE A 20 -21.51 36.06 -2.08
N SER A 21 -22.59 36.84 -2.03
CA SER A 21 -23.06 37.62 -3.18
C SER A 21 -23.69 38.92 -2.68
N GLN A 22 -22.86 39.97 -2.62
CA GLN A 22 -23.19 41.33 -3.07
C GLN A 22 -24.10 41.23 -4.32
N GLU A 23 -25.24 41.90 -4.49
CA GLU A 23 -25.65 43.31 -4.34
C GLU A 23 -27.13 43.39 -4.87
N PRO A 24 -27.85 44.54 -4.99
CA PRO A 24 -27.63 45.91 -4.50
C PRO A 24 -28.82 46.47 -3.67
N ILE A 25 -28.57 47.62 -3.04
CA ILE A 25 -29.52 48.43 -2.27
C ILE A 25 -30.72 48.86 -3.13
N LYS A 26 -31.94 48.56 -2.67
CA LYS A 26 -33.13 49.38 -2.94
C LYS A 26 -33.82 49.67 -1.60
N PRO A 27 -33.97 50.95 -1.21
CA PRO A 27 -34.59 51.30 0.06
C PRO A 27 -36.11 51.17 -0.08
N VAL A 28 -36.72 50.26 0.68
CA VAL A 28 -38.16 50.31 0.93
C VAL A 28 -38.36 50.07 2.42
N GLU A 29 -38.64 51.17 3.12
CA GLU A 29 -39.09 51.19 4.49
C GLU A 29 -40.32 50.30 4.67
N LYS A 30 -40.26 49.36 5.61
CA LYS A 30 -41.44 48.93 6.37
C LYS A 30 -40.99 48.27 7.67
N LYS A 31 -41.24 48.99 8.77
CA LYS A 31 -41.21 48.51 10.15
C LYS A 31 -42.02 47.21 10.26
N VAL A 32 -41.41 46.13 10.73
CA VAL A 32 -42.10 45.07 11.49
C VAL A 32 -41.11 44.49 12.51
N ASP A 33 -41.66 44.27 13.69
CA ASP A 33 -41.14 43.97 15.00
C ASP A 33 -39.93 43.02 15.14
N ILE A 34 -39.05 43.43 16.05
CA ILE A 34 -37.95 42.66 16.63
C ILE A 34 -38.58 41.58 17.53
N GLY A 35 -38.81 40.41 16.95
CA GLY A 35 -39.06 39.16 17.68
C GLY A 35 -37.77 38.35 17.72
N GLU A 36 -37.25 38.11 18.92
CA GLU A 36 -36.06 37.32 19.24
C GLU A 36 -35.87 36.10 18.33
N LYS A 37 -34.96 36.20 17.36
CA LYS A 37 -34.30 35.02 16.79
C LYS A 37 -33.04 34.78 17.60
N SER A 38 -33.16 33.81 18.51
CA SER A 38 -32.08 33.07 19.15
C SER A 38 -30.88 32.94 18.21
N THR A 39 -29.85 33.76 18.45
CA THR A 39 -28.50 33.41 18.07
C THR A 39 -28.17 32.12 18.80
N PRO A 40 -27.77 31.02 18.13
CA PRO A 40 -27.01 30.02 18.84
C PRO A 40 -25.68 30.71 19.15
N THR A 41 -25.50 31.13 20.39
CA THR A 41 -24.19 31.45 20.96
C THR A 41 -23.37 30.17 20.89
N VAL A 42 -22.73 29.94 19.74
CA VAL A 42 -21.68 28.94 19.62
C VAL A 42 -20.50 29.53 20.37
N ASP A 43 -20.30 29.06 21.61
CA ASP A 43 -19.14 29.41 22.42
C ASP A 43 -17.87 29.22 21.58
N PRO A 44 -17.06 30.26 21.30
CA PRO A 44 -15.83 30.13 20.51
C PRO A 44 -14.81 29.18 21.17
N ALA A 45 -14.99 28.88 22.46
CA ALA A 45 -14.26 27.85 23.18
C ALA A 45 -14.63 26.43 22.71
N LYS A 46 -15.92 26.14 22.47
CA LYS A 46 -16.39 24.84 21.99
C LYS A 46 -15.98 24.60 20.53
N GLU A 47 -15.96 25.65 19.71
CA GLU A 47 -15.56 25.56 18.30
C GLU A 47 -14.05 25.30 18.15
N LYS A 48 -13.22 25.91 19.00
CA LYS A 48 -11.77 25.60 19.06
C LYS A 48 -11.50 24.19 19.56
N GLU A 49 -12.24 23.72 20.56
CA GLU A 49 -12.08 22.35 21.09
C GLU A 49 -12.51 21.29 20.07
N LEU A 50 -13.56 21.54 19.29
CA LEU A 50 -13.97 20.66 18.19
C LEU A 50 -12.93 20.65 17.05
N ALA A 51 -12.39 21.81 16.68
CA ALA A 51 -11.35 21.90 15.66
C ALA A 51 -10.02 21.23 16.08
N GLU A 52 -9.65 21.27 17.36
CA GLU A 52 -8.49 20.52 17.87
C GLU A 52 -8.73 19.01 17.89
N LYS A 53 -9.95 18.58 18.24
CA LYS A 53 -10.33 17.15 18.17
C LYS A 53 -10.31 16.63 16.73
N GLU A 54 -10.88 17.36 15.78
CA GLU A 54 -10.84 16.98 14.36
C GLU A 54 -9.40 16.93 13.81
N LYS A 55 -8.53 17.87 14.19
CA LYS A 55 -7.11 17.83 13.82
C LYS A 55 -6.40 16.60 14.40
N ALA A 56 -6.66 16.28 15.66
CA ALA A 56 -6.07 15.12 16.31
C ALA A 56 -6.57 13.79 15.71
N GLU A 57 -7.84 13.73 15.27
CA GLU A 57 -8.39 12.56 14.57
C GLU A 57 -7.81 12.42 13.16
N MET A 58 -7.74 13.52 12.40
CA MET A 58 -7.08 13.54 11.08
C MET A 58 -5.61 13.12 11.17
N GLU A 59 -4.87 13.58 12.17
CA GLU A 59 -3.46 13.19 12.35
C GLU A 59 -3.32 11.69 12.67
N LYS A 60 -4.24 11.14 13.48
CA LYS A 60 -4.28 9.70 13.76
C LYS A 60 -4.61 8.89 12.51
N GLU A 61 -5.54 9.35 11.68
CA GLU A 61 -5.90 8.70 10.43
C GLU A 61 -4.76 8.75 9.41
N LEU A 62 -4.08 9.88 9.27
CA LEU A 62 -2.89 10.02 8.42
C LEU A 62 -1.79 9.07 8.87
N LYS A 63 -1.49 9.01 10.17
CA LYS A 63 -0.49 8.06 10.73
C LYS A 63 -0.87 6.60 10.50
N LYS A 64 -2.16 6.25 10.55
CA LYS A 64 -2.62 4.88 10.22
C LYS A 64 -2.40 4.58 8.75
N ALA A 65 -2.79 5.50 7.86
CA ALA A 65 -2.62 5.35 6.43
C ALA A 65 -1.13 5.25 6.02
N GLU A 66 -0.24 6.00 6.65
CA GLU A 66 1.21 5.89 6.43
C GLU A 66 1.74 4.52 6.84
N LYS A 67 1.37 4.03 8.03
CA LYS A 67 1.76 2.69 8.50
C LYS A 67 1.23 1.58 7.60
N GLU A 68 0.04 1.72 7.05
CA GLU A 68 -0.51 0.75 6.09
C GLU A 68 0.26 0.76 4.77
N LYS A 69 0.63 1.93 4.27
CA LYS A 69 1.49 2.06 3.08
C LYS A 69 2.88 1.46 3.31
N GLU A 70 3.48 1.71 4.47
CA GLU A 70 4.79 1.16 4.84
C GLU A 70 4.75 -0.37 4.88
N LYS A 71 3.74 -0.97 5.54
CA LYS A 71 3.56 -2.43 5.56
C LYS A 71 3.42 -3.03 4.16
N LEU A 72 2.71 -2.34 3.26
CA LEU A 72 2.51 -2.79 1.88
C LEU A 72 3.83 -2.69 1.09
N ASP A 73 4.59 -1.61 1.26
CA ASP A 73 5.89 -1.43 0.62
C ASP A 73 6.91 -2.48 1.10
N ASP A 74 6.95 -2.75 2.41
CA ASP A 74 7.81 -3.79 2.98
C ASP A 74 7.43 -5.18 2.47
N ALA A 75 6.13 -5.51 2.44
CA ALA A 75 5.66 -6.78 1.88
C ALA A 75 6.04 -6.94 0.39
N LYS A 76 6.00 -5.85 -0.39
CA LYS A 76 6.49 -5.86 -1.79
C LYS A 76 7.99 -6.12 -1.87
N LYS A 77 8.78 -5.44 -1.04
CA LYS A 77 10.25 -5.63 -0.99
C LYS A 77 10.61 -7.05 -0.61
N ASP A 78 9.89 -7.66 0.32
CA ASP A 78 10.13 -9.03 0.72
C ASP A 78 9.86 -9.99 -0.44
N VAL A 79 8.72 -9.86 -1.12
CA VAL A 79 8.41 -10.66 -2.33
C VAL A 79 9.51 -10.53 -3.40
N GLU A 80 10.00 -9.32 -3.65
CA GLU A 80 11.10 -9.09 -4.60
C GLU A 80 12.41 -9.75 -4.14
N LYS A 81 12.75 -9.69 -2.85
CA LYS A 81 13.92 -10.41 -2.28
C LYS A 81 13.77 -11.93 -2.42
N ALA A 82 12.59 -12.50 -2.16
CA ALA A 82 12.38 -13.94 -2.34
C ALA A 82 12.45 -14.36 -3.81
N LYS A 83 11.94 -13.53 -4.74
CA LYS A 83 12.12 -13.75 -6.18
C LYS A 83 13.59 -13.76 -6.57
N ALA A 84 14.37 -12.80 -6.08
CA ALA A 84 15.80 -12.72 -6.35
C ALA A 84 16.52 -13.98 -5.84
N ARG A 85 16.29 -14.37 -4.58
CA ARG A 85 16.87 -15.61 -4.00
C ARG A 85 16.49 -16.86 -4.78
N LEU A 86 15.24 -16.94 -5.26
CA LEU A 86 14.78 -18.07 -6.07
C LEU A 86 15.48 -18.10 -7.43
N LYS A 87 15.69 -16.94 -8.06
CA LYS A 87 16.42 -16.82 -9.32
C LYS A 87 17.87 -17.27 -9.16
N ASP A 88 18.57 -16.77 -8.15
CA ASP A 88 19.96 -17.12 -7.87
C ASP A 88 20.10 -18.63 -7.60
N SER A 89 19.17 -19.21 -6.82
CA SER A 89 19.16 -20.66 -6.56
C SER A 89 18.84 -21.49 -7.79
N LYS A 90 18.06 -20.97 -8.74
CA LYS A 90 17.75 -21.66 -10.00
C LYS A 90 18.99 -21.68 -10.90
N GLU A 91 19.69 -20.56 -11.01
CA GLU A 91 20.94 -20.45 -11.78
C GLU A 91 22.03 -21.37 -11.19
N GLU A 92 22.18 -21.41 -9.86
CA GLU A 92 23.09 -22.32 -9.16
C GLU A 92 22.79 -23.80 -9.48
N LEU A 93 21.51 -24.17 -9.53
CA LEU A 93 21.08 -25.54 -9.85
C LEU A 93 21.31 -25.88 -11.33
N GLU A 94 20.96 -24.98 -12.25
CA GLU A 94 21.17 -25.16 -13.69
C GLU A 94 22.67 -25.29 -14.03
N ASP A 95 23.52 -24.47 -13.42
CA ASP A 95 24.96 -24.52 -13.61
C ASP A 95 25.57 -25.84 -13.10
N GLU A 96 25.15 -26.30 -11.92
CA GLU A 96 25.63 -27.55 -11.36
C GLU A 96 25.14 -28.74 -12.20
N GLN A 97 23.88 -28.71 -12.66
CA GLN A 97 23.31 -29.73 -13.52
C GLN A 97 24.06 -29.79 -14.85
N ARG A 98 24.32 -28.63 -15.48
CA ARG A 98 25.11 -28.55 -16.70
C ARG A 98 26.54 -29.08 -16.54
N LYS A 99 27.18 -28.82 -15.40
CA LYS A 99 28.51 -29.37 -15.08
C LYS A 99 28.46 -30.89 -14.90
N PHE A 100 27.42 -31.41 -14.24
CA PHE A 100 27.20 -32.83 -14.07
C PHE A 100 26.98 -33.53 -15.42
N ASP A 101 26.02 -33.06 -16.22
CA ASP A 101 25.69 -33.62 -17.53
C ASP A 101 26.91 -33.64 -18.45
N ARG A 102 27.67 -32.54 -18.50
CA ARG A 102 28.91 -32.46 -19.31
C ARG A 102 29.99 -33.43 -18.86
N LYS A 103 30.10 -33.72 -17.57
CA LYS A 103 31.07 -34.70 -17.05
C LYS A 103 30.58 -36.13 -17.31
N MET A 104 29.27 -36.39 -17.18
CA MET A 104 28.63 -37.67 -17.46
C MET A 104 28.78 -38.05 -18.94
N GLU A 105 28.46 -37.12 -19.84
CA GLU A 105 28.60 -37.30 -21.28
C GLU A 105 30.04 -37.64 -21.70
N LYS A 106 31.03 -37.04 -21.02
CA LYS A 106 32.45 -37.30 -21.27
C LYS A 106 32.97 -38.60 -20.61
N GLY A 107 32.14 -39.32 -19.85
CA GLY A 107 32.56 -40.49 -19.08
C GLY A 107 33.65 -40.19 -18.05
N LYS A 108 33.70 -38.96 -17.53
CA LYS A 108 34.75 -38.48 -16.60
C LYS A 108 34.37 -38.58 -15.13
N LEU A 109 33.22 -39.18 -14.80
CA LEU A 109 32.82 -39.42 -13.42
C LEU A 109 33.04 -40.89 -13.08
N ASP A 110 33.71 -41.11 -11.96
CA ASP A 110 33.65 -42.39 -11.27
C ASP A 110 32.35 -42.48 -10.45
N THR A 111 31.95 -43.68 -10.10
CA THR A 111 30.73 -44.05 -9.37
C THR A 111 30.53 -43.22 -8.09
N ASP A 112 31.60 -42.99 -7.32
CA ASP A 112 31.54 -42.17 -6.08
C ASP A 112 31.38 -40.67 -6.39
N GLU A 113 32.04 -40.17 -7.44
CA GLU A 113 31.90 -38.79 -7.86
C GLU A 113 30.49 -38.51 -8.40
N GLU A 114 29.91 -39.47 -9.14
CA GLU A 114 28.52 -39.40 -9.61
C GLU A 114 27.55 -39.31 -8.45
N LEU A 115 27.71 -40.16 -7.44
CA LEU A 115 26.85 -40.17 -6.26
C LEU A 115 26.94 -38.85 -5.47
N LYS A 116 28.16 -38.29 -5.32
CA LYS A 116 28.39 -36.97 -4.70
C LYS A 116 27.72 -35.85 -5.48
N ALA A 117 27.84 -35.85 -6.81
CA ALA A 117 27.24 -34.83 -7.67
C ALA A 117 25.70 -34.90 -7.64
N ARG A 118 25.12 -36.10 -7.74
CA ARG A 118 23.66 -36.30 -7.58
C ARG A 118 23.18 -35.82 -6.22
N LYS A 119 23.89 -36.14 -5.13
CA LYS A 119 23.55 -35.66 -3.78
C LYS A 119 23.61 -34.13 -3.68
N LYS A 120 24.56 -33.49 -4.34
CA LYS A 120 24.63 -32.02 -4.41
C LYS A 120 23.46 -31.43 -5.17
N LEU A 121 23.09 -32.01 -6.32
CA LEU A 121 21.91 -31.59 -7.09
C LEU A 121 20.61 -31.70 -6.28
N VAL A 122 20.43 -32.80 -5.53
CA VAL A 122 19.27 -32.98 -4.63
C VAL A 122 19.23 -31.87 -3.57
N LYS A 123 20.35 -31.57 -2.91
CA LYS A 123 20.41 -30.48 -1.91
C LYS A 123 20.07 -29.12 -2.52
N LEU A 124 20.54 -28.84 -3.73
CA LEU A 124 20.21 -27.60 -4.43
C LEU A 124 18.71 -27.55 -4.80
N ALA A 125 18.13 -28.68 -5.23
CA ALA A 125 16.71 -28.77 -5.54
C ALA A 125 15.84 -28.56 -4.29
N GLU A 126 16.21 -29.15 -3.15
CA GLU A 126 15.56 -28.92 -1.86
C GLU A 126 15.63 -27.45 -1.42
N LYS A 127 16.80 -26.81 -1.59
CA LYS A 127 16.99 -25.38 -1.32
C LYS A 127 16.11 -24.52 -2.23
N GLN A 128 16.02 -24.84 -3.52
CA GLN A 128 15.14 -24.16 -4.46
C GLN A 128 13.67 -24.30 -4.07
N GLN A 129 13.21 -25.51 -3.73
CA GLN A 129 11.84 -25.73 -3.24
C GLN A 129 11.54 -24.92 -1.96
N LYS A 130 12.51 -24.82 -1.04
CA LYS A 130 12.36 -24.00 0.16
C LYS A 130 12.15 -22.52 -0.20
N TYR A 131 12.89 -21.98 -1.17
CA TYR A 131 12.71 -20.61 -1.63
C TYR A 131 11.39 -20.38 -2.37
N GLN A 132 10.92 -21.36 -3.16
CA GLN A 132 9.58 -21.29 -3.77
C GLN A 132 8.50 -21.18 -2.70
N ARG A 133 8.57 -22.01 -1.65
CA ARG A 133 7.63 -21.95 -0.52
C ARG A 133 7.72 -20.62 0.25
N GLN A 134 8.89 -20.01 0.35
CA GLN A 134 9.03 -18.68 0.96
C GLN A 134 8.36 -17.60 0.12
N LEU A 135 8.60 -17.60 -1.19
CA LEU A 135 7.97 -16.69 -2.13
C LEU A 135 6.44 -16.80 -2.11
N GLU A 136 5.90 -18.02 -2.08
CA GLU A 136 4.45 -18.22 -1.95
C GLU A 136 3.88 -17.66 -0.65
N LYS A 137 4.61 -17.79 0.47
CA LYS A 137 4.18 -17.26 1.77
C LYS A 137 4.16 -15.73 1.75
N GLU A 138 5.19 -15.11 1.18
CA GLU A 138 5.29 -13.65 1.07
C GLU A 138 4.27 -13.08 0.10
N GLN A 139 4.02 -13.75 -1.04
CA GLN A 139 2.93 -13.38 -1.95
C GLN A 139 1.57 -13.46 -1.27
N LYS A 140 1.30 -14.53 -0.53
CA LYS A 140 0.05 -14.65 0.26
C LYS A 140 -0.06 -13.55 1.33
N ALA A 141 1.05 -13.12 1.92
CA ALA A 141 1.05 -12.02 2.88
C ALA A 141 0.73 -10.68 2.21
N LEU A 142 1.33 -10.41 1.04
CA LEU A 142 1.02 -9.23 0.24
C LEU A 142 -0.43 -9.22 -0.24
N ASP A 143 -0.95 -10.35 -0.73
CA ASP A 143 -2.34 -10.48 -1.18
C ASP A 143 -3.34 -10.23 -0.05
N LYS A 144 -2.99 -10.59 1.20
CA LYS A 144 -3.82 -10.28 2.38
C LYS A 144 -3.82 -8.79 2.72
N LEU A 145 -2.76 -8.05 2.41
CA LEU A 145 -2.67 -6.61 2.62
C LEU A 145 -3.34 -5.81 1.50
N MET A 146 -3.52 -6.41 0.32
CA MET A 146 -4.18 -5.79 -0.83
C MET A 146 -5.68 -6.12 -0.96
N LYS A 147 -6.20 -7.01 -0.11
CA LYS A 147 -7.63 -7.33 0.01
C LYS A 147 -8.30 -6.48 1.07
#